data_AF-A0A9E5FJB0-F1
#
_entry.id   AF-A0A9E5FJB0-F1
#
_cell.length_a   1.000
_cell.length_b   1.000
_cell.length_c   1.000
_cell.angle_alpha   90.00
_cell.angle_beta   90.00
_cell.angle_gamma   90.00
#
_symmetry.space_group_name_H-M   'P 1'
#
loop_
_entity.id
_entity.type
_entity.pdbx_description
1 polymer ?
#
loop_
_entity_poly.entity_id
_entity_poly.type
_entity_poly.pdbx_seq_one_letter_code
_entity_poly.pdbx_strand_id
1 'polypeptide(L)'
;MVAIERAFGLIRKFISPATHERMLEVADDLGRTLDNYDTSFSVERINEVVGSLHASLTDVRDVCKVASGEMVISSTDDPETSAAKQRAKVAVSEIYEVAGALLGTDAHSVTWLDKTRAPMLHHAPLTVAGYLREALFKESTVVLTSATLQIAGSMDDTARAVGLIAEKKIPEFDDVAPAEDADDDPWGENKIDWQALDVGSPFDYQRQGILYCASHLPNPSQDGVAEEVFDELAELIDAATRSDLHIGHH
;
A
#
# COMPACT_ATOMS: atom_id res chain seq x y z
N MET A 1 0.90 17.16 -6.42
CA MET A 1 0.78 18.64 -6.40
C MET A 1 -0.35 19.16 -5.54
N VAL A 2 -1.63 18.89 -5.84
CA VAL A 2 -2.79 19.46 -5.11
C VAL A 2 -2.73 19.29 -3.57
N ALA A 3 -2.27 18.14 -3.09
CA ALA A 3 -2.13 17.89 -1.65
C ALA A 3 -1.08 18.79 -0.98
N ILE A 4 0.07 18.99 -1.65
CA ILE A 4 1.19 19.81 -1.17
C ILE A 4 0.75 21.29 -1.07
N GLU A 5 0.15 21.83 -2.13
CA GLU A 5 -0.31 23.21 -2.16
C GLU A 5 -1.37 23.49 -1.08
N ARG A 6 -2.31 22.55 -0.87
CA ARG A 6 -3.31 22.66 0.20
C ARG A 6 -2.67 22.68 1.59
N ALA A 7 -1.70 21.81 1.84
CA ALA A 7 -0.99 21.79 3.11
C ALA A 7 -0.22 23.10 3.33
N PHE A 8 0.47 23.61 2.31
CA PHE A 8 1.27 24.83 2.40
C PHE A 8 0.39 26.07 2.63
N GLY A 9 -0.77 26.12 1.98
CA GLY A 9 -1.78 27.15 2.24
C GLY A 9 -2.33 27.12 3.68
N LEU A 10 -2.52 25.93 4.25
CA LEU A 10 -3.05 25.76 5.61
C LEU A 10 -2.11 26.30 6.69
N ILE A 11 -0.80 26.15 6.50
CA ILE A 11 0.20 26.51 7.51
C ILE A 11 0.70 27.95 7.42
N ARG A 12 0.38 28.67 6.34
CA ARG A 12 0.93 30.00 6.00
C ARG A 12 0.97 30.99 7.17
N LYS A 13 -0.05 31.00 8.02
CA LYS A 13 -0.16 31.92 9.16
C LYS A 13 0.74 31.59 10.36
N PHE A 14 1.38 30.42 10.35
CA PHE A 14 2.20 29.91 11.45
C PHE A 14 3.69 29.89 11.13
N ILE A 15 4.07 30.28 9.91
CA ILE A 15 5.45 30.29 9.43
C ILE A 15 5.81 31.67 8.89
N SER A 16 7.11 31.92 8.74
CA SER A 16 7.63 33.15 8.17
C SER A 16 7.24 33.30 6.69
N PRO A 17 7.07 34.53 6.18
CA PRO A 17 6.81 34.75 4.76
C PRO A 17 7.89 34.14 3.85
N ALA A 18 9.16 34.21 4.26
CA ALA A 18 10.28 33.65 3.51
C ALA A 18 10.19 32.12 3.39
N THR A 19 9.84 31.43 4.49
CA THR A 19 9.64 29.97 4.47
C THR A 19 8.46 29.60 3.59
N HIS A 20 7.34 30.32 3.70
CA HIS A 20 6.17 30.07 2.84
C HIS A 20 6.46 30.31 1.34
N GLU A 21 7.19 31.37 0.98
CA GLU A 21 7.61 31.63 -0.40
C GLU A 21 8.50 30.50 -0.94
N ARG A 22 9.49 30.06 -0.15
CA ARG A 22 10.35 28.94 -0.53
C ARG A 22 9.55 27.65 -0.70
N MET A 23 8.54 27.41 0.13
CA MET A 23 7.65 26.26 0.01
C MET A 23 6.90 26.24 -1.33
N LEU A 24 6.36 27.38 -1.75
CA LEU A 24 5.69 27.47 -3.06
C LEU A 24 6.66 27.25 -4.22
N GLU A 25 7.87 27.82 -4.14
CA GLU A 25 8.91 27.64 -5.16
C GLU A 25 9.28 26.16 -5.33
N VAL A 26 9.57 25.44 -4.24
CA VAL A 26 9.96 24.02 -4.33
C VAL A 26 8.79 23.12 -4.77
N ALA A 27 7.55 23.51 -4.46
CA ALA A 27 6.37 22.81 -4.98
C ALA A 27 6.27 22.97 -6.50
N ASP A 28 6.40 24.20 -7.02
CA ASP A 28 6.40 24.46 -8.47
C ASP A 28 7.54 23.72 -9.17
N ASP A 29 8.74 23.71 -8.59
CA ASP A 29 9.89 23.01 -9.16
C ASP A 29 9.72 21.48 -9.17
N LEU A 30 9.13 20.89 -8.12
CA LEU A 30 8.75 19.48 -8.13
C LEU A 30 7.70 19.21 -9.21
N GLY A 31 6.68 20.06 -9.34
CA GLY A 31 5.65 19.94 -10.38
C GLY A 31 6.26 19.89 -11.77
N ARG A 32 7.12 20.86 -12.10
CA ARG A 32 7.86 20.91 -13.37
C ARG A 32 8.75 19.69 -13.57
N THR A 33 9.38 19.20 -12.51
CA THR A 33 10.24 18.01 -12.58
C THR A 33 9.42 16.76 -12.93
N LEU A 34 8.24 16.60 -12.34
CA LEU A 34 7.34 15.47 -12.62
C LEU A 34 6.71 15.57 -14.02
N ASP A 35 6.34 16.77 -14.46
CA ASP A 35 5.83 17.01 -15.82
C ASP A 35 6.85 16.62 -16.89
N ASN A 36 8.11 17.01 -16.68
CA ASN A 36 9.21 16.76 -17.62
C ASN A 36 9.95 15.44 -17.38
N TYR A 37 9.52 14.63 -16.40
CA TYR A 37 10.13 13.34 -16.15
C TYR A 37 9.89 12.43 -17.37
N ASP A 38 10.99 11.90 -17.91
CA ASP A 38 10.98 11.05 -19.11
C ASP A 38 10.35 9.69 -18.77
N THR A 39 9.31 9.33 -19.50
CA THR A 39 8.55 8.09 -19.30
C THR A 39 8.16 7.49 -20.64
N SER A 40 8.38 6.20 -20.80
CA SER A 40 7.94 5.41 -21.95
C SER A 40 6.42 5.16 -21.93
N PHE A 41 5.82 5.15 -20.73
CA PHE A 41 4.40 4.85 -20.53
C PHE A 41 3.71 5.90 -19.66
N SER A 42 2.37 5.95 -19.70
CA SER A 42 1.60 6.83 -18.82
C SER A 42 1.71 6.44 -17.34
N VAL A 43 2.02 5.18 -17.06
CA VAL A 43 2.31 4.68 -15.70
C VAL A 43 3.63 3.92 -15.76
N GLU A 44 4.61 4.35 -14.99
CA GLU A 44 5.96 3.78 -15.05
C GLU A 44 6.62 3.67 -13.67
N ARG A 45 7.23 2.50 -13.41
CA ARG A 45 7.98 2.25 -12.18
C ARG A 45 9.28 3.05 -12.20
N ILE A 46 9.59 3.71 -11.08
CA ILE A 46 10.85 4.37 -10.84
C ILE A 46 11.71 3.44 -9.98
N ASN A 47 12.78 2.91 -10.57
CA ASN A 47 13.69 2.00 -9.86
C ASN A 47 14.59 2.74 -8.87
N GLU A 48 15.02 3.95 -9.23
CA GLU A 48 15.88 4.79 -8.40
C GLU A 48 15.52 6.26 -8.60
N VAL A 49 15.41 7.00 -7.51
CA VAL A 49 15.12 8.43 -7.54
C VAL A 49 16.45 9.18 -7.64
N VAL A 50 16.76 9.66 -8.85
CA VAL A 50 18.05 10.31 -9.17
C VAL A 50 17.85 11.70 -9.81
N GLY A 51 18.96 12.43 -9.96
CA GLY A 51 19.00 13.67 -10.73
C GLY A 51 18.07 14.77 -10.21
N SER A 52 17.32 15.41 -11.12
CA SER A 52 16.39 16.50 -10.79
C SER A 52 15.26 16.07 -9.86
N LEU A 53 14.79 14.81 -9.98
CA LEU A 53 13.75 14.29 -9.10
C LEU A 53 14.26 14.16 -7.67
N HIS A 54 15.46 13.62 -7.48
CA HIS A 54 16.10 13.56 -6.16
C HIS A 54 16.30 14.96 -5.56
N ALA A 55 16.80 15.92 -6.35
CA ALA A 55 17.03 17.29 -5.89
C ALA A 55 15.74 17.99 -5.44
N SER A 56 14.69 17.93 -6.28
CA SER A 56 13.39 18.56 -5.96
C SER A 56 12.70 17.92 -4.75
N LEU A 57 12.76 16.59 -4.59
CA LEU A 57 12.24 15.92 -3.39
C LEU A 57 13.05 16.26 -2.13
N THR A 58 14.37 16.40 -2.25
CA THR A 58 15.24 16.85 -1.14
C THR A 58 14.84 18.25 -0.68
N ASP A 59 14.64 19.17 -1.63
CA ASP A 59 14.21 20.53 -1.33
C ASP A 59 12.83 20.59 -0.66
N VAL A 60 11.87 19.78 -1.13
CA VAL A 60 10.55 19.65 -0.51
C VAL A 60 10.66 19.12 0.92
N ARG A 61 11.44 18.05 1.13
CA ARG A 61 11.67 17.50 2.48
C ARG A 61 12.28 18.55 3.41
N ASP A 62 13.35 19.21 2.96
CA ASP A 62 14.11 20.11 3.81
C ASP A 62 13.32 21.38 4.17
N VAL A 63 12.53 21.94 3.24
CA VAL A 63 11.65 23.07 3.56
C VAL A 63 10.52 22.68 4.52
N CYS A 64 9.97 21.47 4.40
CA CYS A 64 8.95 20.97 5.32
C CYS A 64 9.52 20.82 6.74
N LYS A 65 10.78 20.39 6.85
CA LYS A 65 11.49 20.33 8.14
C LYS A 65 11.66 21.71 8.78
N VAL A 66 12.04 22.71 7.99
CA VAL A 66 12.16 24.11 8.45
C VAL A 66 10.80 24.63 8.93
N ALA A 67 9.75 24.47 8.12
CA ALA A 67 8.40 24.90 8.45
C ALA A 67 7.87 24.24 9.75
N SER A 68 8.12 22.93 9.92
CA SER A 68 7.77 22.20 11.15
C SER A 68 8.51 22.73 12.39
N GLY A 69 9.74 23.19 12.21
CA GLY A 69 10.56 23.82 13.26
C GLY A 69 10.06 25.20 13.69
N GLU A 70 9.45 25.98 12.79
CA GLU A 70 8.86 27.29 13.11
C GLU A 70 7.52 27.18 13.85
N MET A 71 6.75 26.12 13.60
CA MET A 71 5.45 25.86 14.24
C MET A 71 5.60 25.32 15.68
N VAL A 72 6.32 26.06 16.53
CA VAL A 72 6.49 25.71 17.94
C VAL A 72 5.19 25.99 18.69
N ILE A 73 4.67 24.96 19.36
CA ILE A 73 3.55 25.08 20.30
C ILE A 73 4.11 25.58 21.64
N SER A 74 3.59 26.71 22.11
CA SER A 74 4.05 27.36 23.34
C SER A 74 3.01 27.20 24.46
N SER A 75 3.45 27.25 25.72
CA SER A 75 2.53 27.26 26.87
C SER A 75 1.68 28.52 26.98
N THR A 76 2.00 29.55 26.19
CA THR A 76 1.24 30.80 26.10
C THR A 76 0.19 30.80 24.99
N ASP A 77 0.20 29.80 24.10
CA ASP A 77 -0.82 29.66 23.06
C ASP A 77 -2.14 29.27 23.73
N ASP A 78 -3.25 29.86 23.27
CA ASP A 78 -4.57 29.39 23.66
C ASP A 78 -4.82 27.97 23.09
N PRO A 79 -5.79 27.20 23.65
CA PRO A 79 -6.05 25.83 23.21
C PRO A 79 -6.40 25.71 21.72
N GLU A 80 -7.04 26.71 21.13
CA GLU A 80 -7.49 26.69 19.74
C GLU A 80 -6.30 26.90 18.78
N THR A 81 -5.43 27.85 19.11
CA THR A 81 -4.14 28.07 18.41
C THR A 81 -3.24 26.85 18.51
N SER A 82 -3.11 26.25 19.69
CA SER A 82 -2.32 25.04 19.91
C SER A 82 -2.82 23.87 19.04
N ALA A 83 -4.14 23.64 19.03
CA ALA A 83 -4.75 22.61 18.20
C ALA A 83 -4.62 22.90 16.69
N ALA A 84 -4.65 24.16 16.28
CA ALA A 84 -4.44 24.55 14.88
C ALA A 84 -2.98 24.36 14.44
N LYS A 85 -2.00 24.74 15.27
CA LYS A 85 -0.58 24.44 15.05
C LYS A 85 -0.31 22.94 14.99
N GLN A 86 -0.93 22.16 15.87
CA GLN A 86 -0.77 20.70 15.86
C GLN A 86 -1.26 20.08 14.55
N ARG A 87 -2.46 20.47 14.07
CA ARG A 87 -2.99 20.01 12.78
C ARG A 87 -2.11 20.44 11.60
N ALA A 88 -1.62 21.68 11.62
CA ALA A 88 -0.69 22.20 10.62
C ALA A 88 0.62 21.40 10.59
N LYS A 89 1.15 21.07 11.77
CA LYS A 89 2.37 20.27 11.92
C LYS A 89 2.20 18.85 11.40
N VAL A 90 1.07 18.20 11.66
CA VAL A 90 0.76 16.86 11.11
C VAL A 90 0.76 16.90 9.58
N ALA A 91 0.05 17.85 8.97
CA ALA A 91 -0.03 17.96 7.50
C ALA A 91 1.34 18.13 6.82
N VAL A 92 2.26 18.90 7.43
CA VAL A 92 3.62 19.08 6.91
C VAL A 92 4.53 17.88 7.20
N SER A 93 4.33 17.22 8.35
CA SER A 93 5.11 16.03 8.72
C SER A 93 4.81 14.87 7.77
N GLU A 94 3.56 14.70 7.35
CA GLU A 94 3.19 13.71 6.33
C GLU A 94 3.97 13.93 5.01
N ILE A 95 4.07 15.19 4.54
CA ILE A 95 4.83 15.51 3.32
C ILE A 95 6.33 15.26 3.53
N TYR A 96 6.88 15.66 4.69
CA TYR A 96 8.27 15.42 5.05
C TYR A 96 8.61 13.92 5.05
N GLU A 97 7.76 13.10 5.66
CA GLU A 97 7.93 11.65 5.76
C GLU A 97 7.84 10.98 4.38
N VAL A 98 6.84 11.33 3.57
CA VAL A 98 6.71 10.79 2.20
C VAL A 98 7.88 11.19 1.31
N ALA A 99 8.30 12.45 1.36
CA ALA A 99 9.48 12.90 0.60
C ALA A 99 10.76 12.19 1.09
N GLY A 100 10.89 11.97 2.40
CA GLY A 100 11.98 11.18 2.98
C GLY A 100 11.98 9.72 2.52
N ALA A 101 10.81 9.07 2.50
CA ALA A 101 10.65 7.70 2.04
C ALA A 101 10.96 7.56 0.54
N LEU A 102 10.50 8.50 -0.28
CA LEU A 102 10.81 8.54 -1.72
C LEU A 102 12.30 8.71 -2.02
N LEU A 103 13.05 9.39 -1.13
CA LEU A 103 14.51 9.52 -1.24
C LEU A 103 15.24 8.28 -0.71
N GLY A 104 14.57 7.45 0.09
CA GLY A 104 15.08 6.17 0.54
C GLY A 104 14.91 5.13 -0.56
N THR A 105 15.99 4.82 -1.27
CA THR A 105 16.01 3.63 -2.14
C THR A 105 16.00 2.40 -1.24
N ASP A 106 14.83 1.82 -0.99
CA ASP A 106 14.72 0.54 -0.30
C ASP A 106 14.22 -0.56 -1.25
N ALA A 107 14.70 -1.79 -1.06
CA ALA A 107 14.28 -2.94 -1.86
C ALA A 107 12.87 -3.44 -1.50
N HIS A 108 12.22 -2.81 -0.51
CA HIS A 108 10.98 -3.25 0.11
C HIS A 108 9.83 -2.28 -0.17
N SER A 109 9.98 -1.41 -1.16
CA SER A 109 8.97 -0.46 -1.60
C SER A 109 9.00 -0.34 -3.11
N VAL A 110 7.89 0.13 -3.66
CA VAL A 110 7.74 0.43 -5.08
C VAL A 110 7.35 1.88 -5.20
N THR A 111 8.14 2.60 -5.99
CA THR A 111 7.85 3.95 -6.41
C THR A 111 7.45 3.93 -7.88
N TRP A 112 6.39 4.63 -8.24
CA TRP A 112 5.95 4.76 -9.63
C TRP A 112 5.35 6.13 -9.89
N LEU A 113 5.43 6.56 -11.15
CA LEU A 113 4.85 7.80 -11.63
C LEU A 113 3.64 7.48 -12.50
N ASP A 114 2.49 8.07 -12.18
CA ASP A 114 1.28 8.05 -12.99
C ASP A 114 1.05 9.44 -13.61
N LYS A 115 1.01 9.51 -14.94
CA LYS A 115 0.77 10.72 -15.75
C LYS A 115 -0.54 10.62 -16.54
N THR A 116 -1.45 9.71 -16.21
CA THR A 116 -2.71 9.49 -16.96
C THR A 116 -3.64 10.70 -16.96
N ARG A 117 -3.65 11.49 -15.88
CA ARG A 117 -4.41 12.74 -15.78
C ARG A 117 -3.52 13.93 -15.42
N ALA A 118 -2.79 13.79 -14.32
CA ALA A 118 -1.81 14.74 -13.83
C ALA A 118 -0.70 13.95 -13.15
N PRO A 119 0.57 14.41 -13.16
CA PRO A 119 1.65 13.65 -12.56
C PRO A 119 1.42 13.40 -11.07
N MET A 120 1.38 12.12 -10.72
CA MET A 120 1.26 11.62 -9.36
C MET A 120 2.39 10.64 -9.09
N LEU A 121 3.25 11.01 -8.15
CA LEU A 121 4.30 10.13 -7.65
C LEU A 121 3.73 9.31 -6.50
N HIS A 122 3.76 7.99 -6.67
CA HIS A 122 3.27 7.03 -5.70
C HIS A 122 4.45 6.31 -5.05
N HIS A 123 4.27 5.97 -3.78
CA HIS A 123 5.20 5.16 -3.01
C HIS A 123 4.40 4.21 -2.14
N ALA A 124 4.72 2.91 -2.20
CA ALA A 124 4.07 1.91 -1.37
C ALA A 124 5.08 0.85 -0.93
N PRO A 125 5.09 0.45 0.36
CA PRO A 125 5.88 -0.69 0.80
C PRO A 125 5.33 -1.98 0.19
N LEU A 126 6.23 -2.90 -0.17
CA LEU A 126 5.92 -4.27 -0.61
C LEU A 126 5.33 -5.13 0.51
N THR A 127 5.63 -4.80 1.76
CA THR A 127 5.12 -5.50 2.93
C THR A 127 4.72 -4.52 4.04
N VAL A 128 3.60 -4.82 4.70
CA VAL A 128 3.13 -4.11 5.90
C VAL A 128 3.44 -4.86 7.19
N ALA A 129 4.06 -6.04 7.08
CA ALA A 129 4.30 -6.96 8.18
C ALA A 129 5.01 -6.29 9.37
N GLY A 130 6.11 -5.58 9.11
CA GLY A 130 6.86 -4.88 10.17
C GLY A 130 6.03 -3.80 10.88
N TYR A 131 5.25 -3.03 10.12
CA TYR A 131 4.39 -1.99 10.69
C TYR A 131 3.30 -2.58 11.60
N LEU A 132 2.59 -3.62 11.13
CA LEU A 132 1.57 -4.30 11.93
C LEU A 132 2.17 -4.95 13.18
N ARG A 133 3.38 -5.51 13.07
CA ARG A 133 4.10 -6.08 14.21
C ARG A 133 4.32 -5.05 15.32
N GLU A 134 4.90 -3.91 14.98
CA GLU A 134 5.22 -2.86 15.96
C GLU A 134 3.97 -2.15 16.49
N ALA A 135 3.07 -1.74 15.60
CA ALA A 135 1.95 -0.87 15.97
C ALA A 135 0.73 -1.64 16.54
N LEU A 136 0.62 -2.93 16.27
CA LEU A 136 -0.58 -3.71 16.60
C LEU A 136 -0.25 -4.95 17.43
N PHE A 137 0.57 -5.86 16.93
CA PHE A 137 0.77 -7.17 17.59
C PHE A 137 1.62 -7.11 18.86
N LYS A 138 2.55 -6.15 18.97
CA LYS A 138 3.29 -5.89 20.23
C LYS A 138 2.43 -5.20 21.29
N GLU A 139 1.53 -4.33 20.87
CA GLU A 139 0.75 -3.47 21.77
C GLU A 139 -0.56 -4.13 22.24
N SER A 140 -1.04 -5.16 21.54
CA SER A 140 -2.36 -5.73 21.81
C SER A 140 -2.47 -7.21 21.44
N THR A 141 -3.30 -7.95 22.17
CA THR A 141 -3.76 -9.29 21.75
C THR A 141 -4.80 -9.15 20.65
N VAL A 142 -4.57 -9.79 19.50
CA VAL A 142 -5.40 -9.62 18.29
C VAL A 142 -6.02 -10.96 17.88
N VAL A 143 -7.28 -10.92 17.47
CA VAL A 143 -7.96 -12.03 16.78
C VAL A 143 -8.22 -11.61 15.34
N LEU A 144 -7.56 -12.27 14.39
CA LEU A 144 -7.82 -12.13 12.96
C LEU A 144 -8.82 -13.21 12.54
N THR A 145 -9.93 -12.83 11.93
CA THR A 145 -10.97 -13.77 11.49
C THR A 145 -11.41 -13.46 10.07
N SER A 146 -11.35 -14.46 9.20
CA SER A 146 -11.92 -14.43 7.86
C SER A 146 -12.13 -15.87 7.37
N ALA A 147 -13.09 -16.05 6.45
CA ALA A 147 -13.35 -17.33 5.81
C ALA A 147 -12.23 -17.78 4.84
N THR A 148 -11.30 -16.88 4.50
CA THR A 148 -10.30 -17.11 3.44
C THR A 148 -8.86 -16.85 3.92
N LEU A 149 -8.58 -16.94 5.23
CA LEU A 149 -7.20 -16.80 5.74
C LEU A 149 -6.29 -17.96 5.32
N GLN A 150 -6.88 -19.12 5.04
CA GLN A 150 -6.15 -20.31 4.67
C GLN A 150 -5.86 -20.33 3.17
N ILE A 151 -4.58 -20.42 2.82
CA ILE A 151 -4.09 -20.55 1.46
C ILE A 151 -3.42 -21.93 1.34
N ALA A 152 -3.82 -22.71 0.35
CA ALA A 152 -3.29 -24.07 0.12
C ALA A 152 -3.31 -24.99 1.36
N GLY A 153 -4.25 -24.80 2.28
CA GLY A 153 -4.39 -25.62 3.49
C GLY A 153 -3.59 -25.14 4.70
N SER A 154 -2.88 -24.00 4.62
CA SER A 154 -2.18 -23.38 5.76
C SER A 154 -2.52 -21.90 5.90
N MET A 155 -2.44 -21.37 7.14
CA MET A 155 -2.52 -19.93 7.41
C MET A 155 -1.13 -19.28 7.48
N ASP A 156 -0.04 -20.02 7.25
CA ASP A 156 1.33 -19.52 7.37
C ASP A 156 1.62 -18.35 6.42
N ASP A 157 1.14 -18.40 5.18
CA ASP A 157 1.36 -17.31 4.22
C ASP A 157 0.64 -16.03 4.65
N THR A 158 -0.57 -16.16 5.21
CA THR A 158 -1.30 -15.01 5.77
C THR A 158 -0.60 -14.49 7.03
N ALA A 159 -0.17 -15.38 7.92
CA ALA A 159 0.57 -15.03 9.13
C ALA A 159 1.90 -14.32 8.79
N ARG A 160 2.60 -14.75 7.75
CA ARG A 160 3.80 -14.11 7.21
C ARG A 160 3.50 -12.74 6.62
N ALA A 161 2.47 -12.62 5.78
CA ALA A 161 2.09 -11.35 5.14
C ALA A 161 1.75 -10.25 6.16
N VAL A 162 1.20 -10.60 7.32
CA VAL A 162 0.90 -9.65 8.39
C VAL A 162 2.02 -9.50 9.43
N GLY A 163 3.06 -10.33 9.40
CA GLY A 163 4.22 -10.21 10.30
C GLY A 163 4.15 -10.99 11.62
N LEU A 164 3.31 -12.03 11.69
CA LEU A 164 3.29 -13.00 12.79
C LEU A 164 4.40 -14.05 12.63
N ILE A 165 4.82 -14.35 11.39
CA ILE A 165 5.98 -15.20 11.08
C ILE A 165 7.08 -14.33 10.49
N ALA A 166 8.28 -14.40 11.05
CA ALA A 166 9.46 -13.74 10.49
C ALA A 166 9.89 -14.46 9.19
N GLU A 167 9.97 -13.73 8.07
CA GLU A 167 10.60 -14.25 6.84
C GLU A 167 12.10 -14.32 7.02
N LYS A 168 12.68 -15.54 7.02
CA LYS A 168 14.10 -15.70 6.74
C LYS A 168 14.31 -15.22 5.29
N LYS A 169 15.20 -14.25 5.06
CA LYS A 169 15.63 -13.82 3.71
C LYS A 169 15.82 -15.06 2.83
N ILE A 170 15.14 -15.10 1.68
CA ILE A 170 15.33 -16.17 0.68
C ILE A 170 16.80 -16.07 0.22
N PRO A 171 17.64 -17.10 0.41
CA PRO A 171 18.99 -17.11 -0.18
C PRO A 171 18.87 -17.07 -1.70
N GLU A 172 19.76 -16.35 -2.38
CA GLU A 172 19.93 -16.47 -3.84
C GLU A 172 20.18 -17.95 -4.20
N PHE A 173 19.72 -18.35 -5.39
CA PHE A 173 19.47 -19.73 -5.84
C PHE A 173 20.64 -20.75 -5.72
N ASP A 174 21.82 -20.37 -5.25
CA ASP A 174 23.02 -21.22 -5.18
C ASP A 174 23.68 -21.41 -3.80
N ASP A 175 23.15 -20.85 -2.70
CA ASP A 175 23.71 -21.06 -1.36
C ASP A 175 22.76 -21.83 -0.43
N VAL A 176 22.69 -23.15 -0.61
CA VAL A 176 22.07 -24.06 0.37
C VAL A 176 23.15 -24.64 1.28
N ALA A 177 23.47 -23.92 2.36
CA ALA A 177 24.09 -24.53 3.53
C ALA A 177 23.00 -25.14 4.44
N PRO A 178 23.27 -26.28 5.13
CA PRO A 178 22.31 -26.86 6.06
C PRO A 178 22.06 -25.87 7.20
N ALA A 179 20.78 -25.67 7.54
CA ALA A 179 20.39 -24.83 8.65
C ALA A 179 20.78 -25.48 10.00
N GLU A 180 21.97 -25.13 10.50
CA GLU A 180 22.34 -25.30 11.90
C GLU A 180 22.26 -23.92 12.60
N ASP A 181 21.68 -23.91 13.79
CA ASP A 181 21.48 -22.80 14.73
C ASP A 181 20.56 -21.65 14.27
N ALA A 182 19.27 -21.80 14.59
CA ALA A 182 18.23 -20.79 14.40
C ALA A 182 18.21 -19.77 15.56
N ASP A 183 19.23 -18.92 15.61
CA ASP A 183 19.28 -17.73 16.48
C ASP A 183 19.47 -16.42 15.68
N ASP A 184 18.92 -16.35 14.47
CA ASP A 184 18.80 -15.11 13.71
C ASP A 184 17.34 -14.88 13.31
N ASP A 185 16.58 -14.25 14.22
CA ASP A 185 15.34 -13.56 13.87
C ASP A 185 15.72 -12.29 13.06
N PRO A 186 15.31 -12.16 11.79
CA PRO A 186 15.58 -10.97 10.99
C PRO A 186 14.90 -9.70 11.53
N TRP A 187 14.04 -9.81 12.55
CA TRP A 187 13.33 -8.73 13.23
C TRP A 187 13.64 -8.62 14.74
N GLY A 188 14.65 -9.35 15.25
CA GLY A 188 15.14 -9.28 16.63
C GLY A 188 14.38 -10.16 17.65
N GLU A 189 14.97 -10.34 18.85
CA GLU A 189 14.69 -11.35 19.91
C GLU A 189 13.24 -11.56 20.41
N ASN A 190 12.23 -10.86 19.88
CA ASN A 190 10.84 -10.95 20.35
C ASN A 190 9.96 -11.75 19.38
N LYS A 191 10.04 -13.07 19.42
CA LYS A 191 9.11 -13.96 18.73
C LYS A 191 7.68 -13.71 19.21
N ILE A 192 6.75 -13.42 18.28
CA ILE A 192 5.32 -13.31 18.59
C ILE A 192 4.71 -14.70 18.48
N ASP A 193 4.19 -15.22 19.59
CA ASP A 193 3.43 -16.47 19.59
C ASP A 193 2.09 -16.26 18.89
N TRP A 194 1.76 -17.15 17.95
CA TRP A 194 0.50 -17.12 17.22
C TRP A 194 -0.08 -18.52 17.09
N GLN A 195 -1.39 -18.60 16.89
CA GLN A 195 -2.13 -19.85 16.71
C GLN A 195 -3.12 -19.68 15.56
N ALA A 196 -3.32 -20.74 14.78
CA ALA A 196 -4.34 -20.82 13.75
C ALA A 196 -5.44 -21.83 14.13
N LEU A 197 -6.66 -21.51 13.75
CA LEU A 197 -7.82 -22.39 13.88
C LEU A 197 -8.66 -22.30 12.60
N ASP A 198 -8.73 -23.41 11.86
CA ASP A 198 -9.72 -23.60 10.80
C ASP A 198 -10.94 -24.30 11.41
N VAL A 199 -12.08 -23.62 11.38
CA VAL A 199 -13.36 -24.15 11.88
C VAL A 199 -14.14 -24.93 10.82
N GLY A 200 -13.64 -24.95 9.57
CA GLY A 200 -14.28 -25.59 8.44
C GLY A 200 -15.55 -24.90 7.97
N SER A 201 -16.16 -25.48 6.93
CA SER A 201 -17.45 -25.03 6.42
C SER A 201 -18.59 -25.86 7.03
N PRO A 202 -19.71 -25.24 7.41
CA PRO A 202 -20.91 -25.98 7.83
C PRO A 202 -21.70 -26.58 6.64
N PHE A 203 -21.29 -26.31 5.39
CA PHE A 203 -22.02 -26.70 4.18
C PHE A 203 -21.54 -28.04 3.60
N ASP A 204 -22.50 -28.80 3.04
CA ASP A 204 -22.22 -30.03 2.29
C ASP A 204 -22.11 -29.71 0.80
N TYR A 205 -20.92 -29.29 0.38
CA TYR A 205 -20.68 -28.87 -1.00
C TYR A 205 -20.96 -29.95 -2.03
N GLN A 206 -20.84 -31.24 -1.69
CA GLN A 206 -21.16 -32.33 -2.61
C GLN A 206 -22.65 -32.35 -2.98
N ARG A 207 -23.51 -31.83 -2.10
CA ARG A 207 -24.96 -31.79 -2.29
C ARG A 207 -25.50 -30.39 -2.59
N GLN A 208 -24.71 -29.35 -2.33
CA GLN A 208 -25.15 -27.96 -2.35
C GLN A 208 -24.46 -27.10 -3.42
N GLY A 209 -23.50 -27.65 -4.17
CA GLY A 209 -22.78 -26.93 -5.21
C GLY A 209 -22.51 -27.74 -6.46
N ILE A 210 -22.40 -27.05 -7.58
CA ILE A 210 -21.90 -27.60 -8.85
C ILE A 210 -20.73 -26.71 -9.27
N LEU A 211 -19.55 -27.31 -9.49
CA LEU A 211 -18.41 -26.62 -10.09
C LEU A 211 -18.44 -26.89 -11.60
N TYR A 212 -18.70 -25.84 -12.38
CA TYR A 212 -18.58 -25.89 -13.83
C TYR A 212 -17.22 -25.33 -14.27
N CYS A 213 -16.48 -26.09 -15.07
CA CYS A 213 -15.21 -25.68 -15.65
C CYS A 213 -15.27 -25.84 -17.16
N ALA A 214 -15.43 -24.73 -17.88
CA ALA A 214 -15.55 -24.71 -19.34
C ALA A 214 -14.18 -24.84 -20.02
N SER A 215 -13.57 -26.02 -19.92
CA SER A 215 -12.21 -26.29 -20.44
C SER A 215 -12.07 -26.19 -21.97
N HIS A 216 -13.19 -26.05 -22.69
CA HIS A 216 -13.24 -25.95 -24.14
C HIS A 216 -13.18 -24.51 -24.64
N LEU A 217 -13.33 -23.52 -23.75
CA LEU A 217 -13.26 -22.10 -24.10
C LEU A 217 -11.82 -21.63 -24.28
N PRO A 218 -11.60 -20.56 -25.07
CA PRO A 218 -10.30 -19.93 -25.20
C PRO A 218 -9.74 -19.48 -23.83
N ASN A 219 -8.42 -19.55 -23.67
CA ASN A 219 -7.76 -18.99 -22.49
C ASN A 219 -7.90 -17.46 -22.47
N PRO A 220 -7.96 -16.83 -21.28
CA PRO A 220 -7.96 -15.37 -21.17
C PRO A 220 -6.73 -14.75 -21.84
N SER A 221 -6.95 -13.68 -22.62
CA SER A 221 -5.87 -12.92 -23.27
C SER A 221 -5.88 -11.46 -22.80
N GLN A 222 -4.81 -10.71 -23.11
CA GLN A 222 -4.74 -9.28 -22.80
C GLN A 222 -5.70 -8.44 -23.65
N ASP A 223 -6.18 -8.97 -24.78
CA ASP A 223 -7.06 -8.27 -25.72
C ASP A 223 -8.53 -8.25 -25.27
N GLY A 224 -8.85 -8.94 -24.16
CA GLY A 224 -10.17 -8.98 -23.56
C GLY A 224 -10.78 -10.39 -23.52
N VAL A 225 -12.07 -10.44 -23.16
CA VAL A 225 -12.83 -11.69 -23.08
C VAL A 225 -13.29 -12.09 -24.48
N ALA A 226 -13.06 -13.35 -24.87
CA ALA A 226 -13.45 -13.87 -26.18
C ALA A 226 -14.98 -13.93 -26.35
N GLU A 227 -15.48 -13.79 -27.58
CA GLU A 227 -16.92 -13.77 -27.87
C GLU A 227 -17.60 -15.06 -27.44
N GLU A 228 -16.93 -16.20 -27.62
CA GLU A 228 -17.39 -17.54 -27.23
C GLU A 228 -17.64 -17.65 -25.71
N VAL A 229 -16.92 -16.87 -24.89
CA VAL A 229 -17.14 -16.83 -23.43
C VAL A 229 -18.44 -16.09 -23.12
N PHE A 230 -18.78 -15.04 -23.88
CA PHE A 230 -20.04 -14.32 -23.70
C PHE A 230 -21.23 -15.18 -24.12
N ASP A 231 -21.10 -15.93 -25.21
CA ASP A 231 -22.13 -16.87 -25.66
C ASP A 231 -22.38 -17.95 -24.59
N GLU A 232 -21.33 -18.57 -24.05
CA GLU A 232 -21.45 -19.57 -22.98
C GLU A 232 -22.11 -18.98 -21.72
N LEU A 233 -21.71 -17.77 -21.31
CA LEU A 233 -22.33 -17.09 -20.16
C LEU A 233 -23.82 -16.83 -20.40
N ALA A 234 -24.20 -16.41 -21.62
CA ALA A 234 -25.60 -16.20 -21.97
C ALA A 234 -26.39 -17.50 -21.90
N GLU A 235 -25.85 -18.61 -22.42
CA GLU A 235 -26.49 -19.93 -22.34
C GLU A 235 -26.68 -20.41 -20.89
N LEU A 236 -25.67 -20.22 -20.03
CA LEU A 236 -25.75 -20.58 -18.61
C LEU A 236 -26.80 -19.75 -17.85
N ILE A 237 -26.88 -18.45 -18.11
CA ILE A 237 -27.89 -17.56 -17.51
C ILE A 237 -29.30 -17.99 -17.94
N ASP A 238 -29.48 -18.28 -19.23
CA ASP A 238 -30.75 -18.76 -19.77
C ASP A 238 -31.17 -20.09 -19.14
N ALA A 239 -30.23 -21.03 -19.01
CA ALA A 239 -30.46 -22.33 -18.39
C ALA A 239 -30.87 -22.18 -16.92
N ALA A 240 -30.14 -21.37 -16.15
CA ALA A 240 -30.42 -21.12 -14.74
C ALA A 240 -31.81 -20.51 -14.53
N THR A 241 -32.19 -19.55 -15.37
CA THR A 241 -33.50 -18.88 -15.27
C THR A 241 -34.67 -19.80 -15.65
N ARG A 242 -34.49 -20.74 -16.59
CA ARG A 242 -35.53 -21.72 -16.95
C ARG A 242 -35.74 -22.79 -15.89
N SER A 243 -34.71 -23.17 -15.14
CA SER A 243 -34.83 -24.14 -14.03
C SER A 243 -35.72 -23.63 -12.89
N ASP A 244 -35.72 -22.33 -12.60
CA ASP A 244 -36.57 -21.74 -11.55
C ASP A 244 -38.07 -21.76 -11.91
N LEU A 245 -38.41 -21.79 -13.20
CA LEU A 245 -39.81 -21.83 -13.66
C LEU A 245 -40.45 -23.22 -13.52
N HIS A 246 -39.68 -24.28 -13.29
CA HIS A 246 -40.17 -25.66 -13.14
C HIS A 246 -40.37 -26.12 -11.69
N ILE A 247 -40.00 -25.32 -10.67
CA ILE A 247 -40.15 -25.68 -9.24
C ILE A 247 -41.52 -25.24 -8.68
N GLY A 248 -42.37 -24.58 -9.48
CA GLY A 248 -43.63 -23.95 -9.04
C GLY A 248 -44.94 -24.68 -9.36
N HIS A 249 -44.94 -25.97 -9.73
CA HIS A 249 -46.19 -26.71 -9.95
C HIS A 249 -46.08 -28.19 -9.52
N HIS A 250 -46.35 -28.44 -8.25
CA HIS A 250 -46.92 -29.70 -7.77
C HIS A 250 -47.97 -29.44 -6.70
#